data_AF-A0AAV8V198-F1
#
_entry.id   AF-A0AAV8V198-F1
#
_cell.length_a   1.000
_cell.length_b   1.000
_cell.length_c   1.000
_cell.angle_alpha   90.00
_cell.angle_beta   90.00
_cell.angle_gamma   90.00
#
_symmetry.space_group_name_H-M   'P 1'
#
loop_
_entity.id
_entity.type
_entity.pdbx_description
1 polymer ?
#
loop_
_entity_poly.entity_id
_entity_poly.type
_entity_poly.pdbx_seq_one_letter_code
_entity_poly.pdbx_strand_id
1 'polypeptide(L)'
;MGETENRSIGDKSSGLTYTQIKAKRQRYMRKVATSKDKGIKSRQRGVLVTCGTRQESQCIKESLLLLSEFAEKLIPGLFDDGSKDDEGSTADKTKNLEDELGKLRDQGKGQGGAVFSRSDVGVHGTIFIKFERDDLDPAKVVTELLDDVRETGLSRSRYAVRFIPVHDSCYAKPAEAAAMCEKLAKEKLPPAKEDAEDSEKPTFAIVFRKSNSSMAHREDYIKQVADVMPKGYKVNLKNPDWVLVLEVMKATCCAALLKRYYELGKFNIQTVCERSPKAAKAAEVDKQPQAQPPQSTTDVEKTQVGAAQSTEASEKVENDEDKPEVDNSEKVGEKQENAAEE
;
A
#
# COMPACT_ATOMS: atom_id res chain seq x y z
N MET A 1 -70.71 -12.34 1.85
CA MET A 1 -69.96 -13.59 2.09
C MET A 1 -69.28 -13.95 0.79
N GLY A 2 -67.96 -13.92 0.59
CA GLY A 2 -66.77 -13.55 1.37
C GLY A 2 -65.68 -13.16 0.34
N GLU A 3 -64.89 -12.12 0.63
CA GLU A 3 -63.47 -12.23 1.05
C GLU A 3 -62.55 -12.74 -0.09
N THR A 4 -61.90 -11.84 -0.83
CA THR A 4 -60.50 -11.39 -0.66
C THR A 4 -59.46 -12.51 -0.57
N GLU A 5 -58.59 -12.63 -1.59
CA GLU A 5 -57.15 -12.71 -1.33
C GLU A 5 -56.34 -12.22 -2.53
N ASN A 6 -55.90 -10.98 -2.37
CA ASN A 6 -54.87 -10.31 -3.15
C ASN A 6 -53.53 -10.79 -2.56
N ARG A 7 -52.73 -11.57 -3.28
CA ARG A 7 -51.34 -11.87 -2.88
C ARG A 7 -50.39 -11.20 -3.85
N SER A 8 -50.05 -9.96 -3.49
CA SER A 8 -48.86 -9.28 -3.95
C SER A 8 -47.61 -10.01 -3.45
N ILE A 9 -46.89 -10.64 -4.36
CA ILE A 9 -45.50 -11.03 -4.11
C ILE A 9 -44.68 -9.74 -4.25
N GLY A 10 -44.46 -9.08 -3.12
CA GLY A 10 -43.63 -7.89 -3.03
C GLY A 10 -42.18 -8.23 -3.26
N ASP A 11 -41.67 -7.91 -4.45
CA ASP A 11 -40.24 -7.75 -4.69
C ASP A 11 -39.79 -6.44 -4.03
N LYS A 12 -39.23 -6.55 -2.83
CA LYS A 12 -38.64 -5.43 -2.10
C LYS A 12 -37.13 -5.40 -2.37
N SER A 13 -36.75 -5.05 -3.59
CA SER A 13 -35.39 -4.59 -3.89
C SER A 13 -35.17 -3.22 -3.24
N SER A 14 -34.08 -3.05 -2.50
CA SER A 14 -33.71 -1.83 -1.78
C SER A 14 -33.72 -0.59 -2.69
N GLY A 15 -34.72 0.27 -2.49
CA GLY A 15 -35.06 1.38 -3.39
C GLY A 15 -34.23 2.65 -3.21
N LEU A 16 -32.89 2.53 -3.12
CA LEU A 16 -32.02 3.72 -3.16
C LEU A 16 -31.64 4.04 -4.60
N THR A 17 -31.87 5.29 -5.00
CA THR A 17 -31.40 5.78 -6.29
C THR A 17 -29.87 5.85 -6.31
N TYR A 18 -29.25 5.70 -7.48
CA TYR A 18 -27.80 5.83 -7.67
C TYR A 18 -27.22 7.11 -7.06
N THR A 19 -27.95 8.23 -7.15
CA THR A 19 -27.56 9.52 -6.56
C THR A 19 -27.52 9.47 -5.02
N GLN A 20 -28.50 8.80 -4.39
CA GLN A 20 -28.54 8.63 -2.94
C GLN A 20 -27.41 7.72 -2.44
N ILE A 21 -27.13 6.61 -3.13
CA ILE A 21 -26.00 5.72 -2.83
C ILE A 21 -24.68 6.49 -2.87
N LYS A 22 -24.46 7.28 -3.93
CA LYS A 22 -23.27 8.11 -4.08
C LYS A 22 -23.12 9.15 -2.96
N ALA A 23 -24.20 9.82 -2.58
CA ALA A 23 -24.20 10.80 -1.50
C ALA A 23 -23.91 10.15 -0.13
N LYS A 24 -24.53 9.00 0.17
CA LYS A 24 -24.31 8.21 1.39
C LYS A 24 -22.85 7.77 1.50
N ARG A 25 -22.29 7.23 0.42
CA ARG A 25 -20.87 6.87 0.33
C ARG A 25 -19.95 8.07 0.55
N GLN A 26 -20.25 9.22 -0.03
CA GLN A 26 -19.46 10.44 0.18
C GLN A 26 -19.49 10.93 1.63
N ARG A 27 -20.65 10.88 2.29
CA ARG A 27 -20.80 11.23 3.71
C ARG A 27 -19.99 10.28 4.60
N TYR A 28 -20.08 8.98 4.32
CA TYR A 28 -19.32 7.95 5.01
C TYR A 28 -17.80 8.17 4.90
N MET A 29 -17.29 8.40 3.69
CA MET A 29 -15.86 8.65 3.47
C MET A 29 -15.37 9.92 4.19
N ARG A 30 -16.17 10.99 4.24
CA ARG A 30 -15.82 12.19 5.01
C ARG A 30 -15.70 11.88 6.51
N LYS A 31 -16.62 11.08 7.06
CA LYS A 31 -16.58 10.66 8.47
C LYS A 31 -15.31 9.86 8.77
N VAL A 32 -14.94 8.91 7.91
CA VAL A 32 -13.72 8.11 8.08
C VAL A 32 -12.46 8.98 7.98
N ALA A 33 -12.43 9.91 7.03
CA ALA A 33 -11.28 10.79 6.82
C ALA A 33 -11.00 11.72 8.01
N THR A 34 -12.05 12.15 8.73
CA THR A 34 -11.94 13.02 9.91
C THR A 34 -11.74 12.24 11.21
N SER A 35 -12.27 11.01 11.31
CA SER A 35 -12.01 10.12 12.45
C SER A 35 -10.53 9.70 12.49
N LYS A 36 -9.93 9.69 13.67
CA LYS A 36 -8.50 9.40 13.84
C LYS A 36 -8.28 8.52 15.07
N ASP A 37 -7.98 7.25 14.82
CA ASP A 37 -7.43 6.38 15.85
C ASP A 37 -5.91 6.57 15.96
N LYS A 38 -5.38 6.43 17.18
CA LYS A 38 -3.94 6.51 17.44
C LYS A 38 -3.28 5.17 17.16
N GLY A 39 -2.36 5.16 16.19
CA GLY A 39 -1.48 4.02 15.89
C GLY A 39 -2.20 2.82 15.28
N ILE A 40 -1.39 1.86 14.82
CA ILE A 40 -1.85 0.54 14.40
C ILE A 40 -1.72 -0.38 15.62
N LYS A 41 -2.84 -0.97 16.04
CA LYS A 41 -2.88 -1.97 17.12
C LYS A 41 -2.54 -3.35 16.55
N SER A 42 -2.20 -4.30 17.42
CA SER A 42 -2.04 -5.70 17.00
C SER A 42 -3.36 -6.26 16.46
N ARG A 43 -3.27 -7.20 15.51
CA ARG A 43 -4.42 -7.88 14.89
C ARG A 43 -5.32 -6.97 14.08
N GLN A 44 -4.71 -6.05 13.32
CA GLN A 44 -5.43 -5.18 12.41
C GLN A 44 -5.11 -5.52 10.96
N ARG A 45 -6.17 -5.54 10.15
CA ARG A 45 -6.10 -5.67 8.69
C ARG A 45 -6.45 -4.36 8.02
N GLY A 46 -5.93 -4.15 6.82
CA GLY A 46 -6.20 -2.94 6.06
C GLY A 46 -5.19 -2.70 4.96
N VAL A 47 -4.98 -1.43 4.63
CA VAL A 47 -4.03 -1.02 3.61
C VAL A 47 -3.17 0.12 4.16
N LEU A 48 -1.86 -0.06 4.09
CA LEU A 48 -0.87 0.98 4.29
C LEU A 48 -0.71 1.75 2.98
N VAL A 49 -0.97 3.05 3.01
CA VAL A 49 -0.79 3.91 1.84
C VAL A 49 0.34 4.89 2.08
N THR A 50 1.31 4.91 1.17
CA THR A 50 2.40 5.90 1.19
C THR A 50 2.09 7.06 0.26
N CYS A 51 2.41 8.28 0.66
CA CYS A 51 2.28 9.50 -0.15
C CYS A 51 3.46 10.45 0.05
N GLY A 52 3.54 11.46 -0.81
CA GLY A 52 4.48 12.57 -0.60
C GLY A 52 4.24 13.26 0.74
N THR A 53 5.31 13.79 1.34
CA THR A 53 5.25 14.51 2.62
C THR A 53 4.29 15.70 2.53
N ARG A 54 3.51 15.96 3.58
CA ARG A 54 2.51 17.06 3.69
C ARG A 54 1.28 16.93 2.78
N GLN A 55 1.13 15.83 2.06
CA GLN A 55 -0.01 15.57 1.17
C GLN A 55 -0.93 14.48 1.73
N GLU A 56 -0.81 14.16 3.04
CA GLU A 56 -1.54 13.07 3.68
C GLU A 56 -3.06 13.28 3.62
N SER A 57 -3.54 14.51 3.83
CA SER A 57 -4.98 14.83 3.81
C SER A 57 -5.64 14.51 2.46
N GLN A 58 -4.97 14.86 1.37
CA GLN A 58 -5.42 14.59 0.02
C GLN A 58 -5.29 13.10 -0.31
N CYS A 59 -4.17 12.48 0.07
CA CYS A 59 -3.95 11.04 -0.06
C CYS A 59 -5.06 10.23 0.62
N ILE A 60 -5.49 10.60 1.82
CA ILE A 60 -6.57 9.91 2.54
C ILE A 60 -7.86 9.95 1.74
N LYS A 61 -8.24 11.11 1.21
CA LYS A 61 -9.48 11.27 0.45
C LYS A 61 -9.45 10.43 -0.83
N GLU A 62 -8.35 10.48 -1.58
CA GLU A 62 -8.19 9.68 -2.81
C GLU A 62 -8.16 8.18 -2.50
N SER A 63 -7.43 7.78 -1.46
CA SER A 63 -7.31 6.38 -1.07
C SER A 63 -8.64 5.79 -0.63
N LEU A 64 -9.41 6.50 0.19
CA LEU A 64 -10.75 6.06 0.60
C LEU A 64 -11.70 5.98 -0.60
N LEU A 65 -11.62 6.91 -1.54
CA LEU A 65 -12.44 6.88 -2.75
C LEU A 65 -12.15 5.64 -3.59
N LEU A 66 -10.86 5.38 -3.87
CA LEU A 66 -10.41 4.23 -4.65
C LEU A 66 -10.76 2.92 -3.93
N LEU A 67 -10.35 2.75 -2.68
CA LEU A 67 -10.61 1.52 -1.93
C LEU A 67 -12.10 1.23 -1.82
N SER A 68 -12.94 2.25 -1.60
CA SER A 68 -14.39 2.05 -1.57
C SER A 68 -14.95 1.63 -2.94
N GLU A 69 -14.38 2.09 -4.05
CA GLU A 69 -14.85 1.74 -5.39
C GLU A 69 -14.58 0.27 -5.67
N PHE A 70 -13.36 -0.19 -5.40
CA PHE A 70 -12.97 -1.58 -5.65
C PHE A 70 -13.56 -2.53 -4.61
N ALA A 71 -13.78 -2.09 -3.36
CA ALA A 71 -14.48 -2.88 -2.37
C ALA A 71 -15.96 -3.09 -2.74
N GLU A 72 -16.64 -2.08 -3.28
CA GLU A 72 -18.03 -2.18 -3.75
C GLU A 72 -18.16 -3.04 -5.02
N LYS A 73 -17.14 -3.04 -5.90
CA LYS A 73 -17.06 -3.98 -7.03
C LYS A 73 -16.96 -5.43 -6.57
N LEU A 74 -16.21 -5.69 -5.49
CA LEU A 74 -16.03 -7.05 -4.96
C LEU A 74 -17.23 -7.52 -4.13
N ILE A 75 -17.87 -6.62 -3.38
CA ILE A 75 -19.07 -6.91 -2.59
C ILE A 75 -20.13 -5.84 -2.91
N PRO A 76 -21.06 -6.12 -3.85
CA PRO A 76 -22.15 -5.21 -4.16
C PRO A 76 -23.01 -4.93 -2.91
N GLY A 77 -23.40 -3.68 -2.70
CA GLY A 77 -24.21 -3.28 -1.54
C GLY A 77 -23.43 -3.15 -0.22
N LEU A 78 -22.09 -3.15 -0.26
CA LEU A 78 -21.22 -3.07 0.93
C LEU A 78 -21.54 -1.88 1.86
N PHE A 79 -21.99 -0.76 1.29
CA PHE A 79 -22.34 0.47 1.99
C PHE A 79 -23.86 0.67 2.14
N ASP A 80 -24.67 -0.31 1.72
CA ASP A 80 -26.11 -0.29 1.88
C ASP A 80 -26.46 -0.75 3.30
N ASP A 81 -26.27 0.15 4.25
CA ASP A 81 -26.76 -0.06 5.61
C ASP A 81 -28.29 -0.04 5.55
N GLY A 82 -28.96 -1.15 5.91
CA GLY A 82 -30.42 -1.35 5.91
C GLY A 82 -31.16 -0.51 6.96
N SER A 83 -30.67 0.69 7.25
CA SER A 83 -31.32 1.69 8.07
C SER A 83 -32.58 2.18 7.34
N LYS A 84 -33.76 1.83 7.86
CA LYS A 84 -35.01 2.52 7.53
C LYS A 84 -34.81 4.02 7.67
N ASP A 85 -35.04 4.75 6.58
CA ASP A 85 -34.97 6.19 6.53
C ASP A 85 -35.97 6.81 7.53
N ASP A 86 -35.48 7.74 8.34
CA ASP A 86 -36.33 8.78 8.93
C ASP A 86 -36.48 9.87 7.87
N GLU A 87 -37.65 9.93 7.24
CA GLU A 87 -38.03 10.97 6.30
C GLU A 87 -38.08 12.32 7.03
N GLY A 88 -37.17 13.22 6.70
CA GLY A 88 -37.34 14.62 7.08
C GLY A 88 -36.06 15.44 7.01
N SER A 89 -35.79 16.04 5.86
CA SER A 89 -35.66 17.51 5.75
C SER A 89 -35.06 17.89 4.41
N THR A 90 -35.92 18.37 3.53
CA THR A 90 -35.56 19.21 2.39
C THR A 90 -35.20 20.61 2.88
N ALA A 91 -34.05 21.10 2.40
CA ALA A 91 -33.60 22.50 2.38
C ALA A 91 -33.19 23.15 3.72
N ASP A 92 -31.89 23.37 3.92
CA ASP A 92 -31.29 24.67 3.61
C ASP A 92 -29.75 24.56 3.49
N LYS A 93 -29.18 25.28 2.53
CA LYS A 93 -27.73 25.31 2.27
C LYS A 93 -27.10 26.37 3.18
N THR A 94 -25.91 26.05 3.67
CA THR A 94 -24.94 26.99 4.27
C THR A 94 -25.31 27.60 5.62
N LYS A 95 -25.18 26.82 6.70
CA LYS A 95 -24.61 27.19 8.03
C LYS A 95 -25.02 26.14 9.07
N ASN A 96 -24.30 25.02 9.14
CA ASN A 96 -24.12 24.18 10.36
C ASN A 96 -23.35 22.88 10.10
N LEU A 97 -22.26 22.94 9.34
CA LEU A 97 -21.43 21.75 9.10
C LEU A 97 -20.71 21.27 10.37
N GLU A 98 -20.41 22.17 11.31
CA GLU A 98 -19.68 21.85 12.54
C GLU A 98 -20.59 21.24 13.62
N ASP A 99 -21.82 21.74 13.76
CA ASP A 99 -22.81 21.17 14.68
C ASP A 99 -23.41 19.84 14.19
N GLU A 100 -23.47 19.61 12.88
CA GLU A 100 -23.86 18.30 12.32
C GLU A 100 -22.76 17.23 12.47
N LEU A 101 -21.48 17.61 12.39
CA LEU A 101 -20.35 16.70 12.62
C LEU A 101 -20.29 16.21 14.08
N GLY A 102 -20.72 17.03 15.04
CA GLY A 102 -20.84 16.65 16.44
C GLY A 102 -21.90 15.57 16.68
N LYS A 103 -23.09 15.73 16.09
CA LYS A 103 -24.23 14.80 16.28
C LYS A 103 -24.02 13.44 15.58
N LEU A 104 -23.19 13.36 14.54
CA LEU A 104 -22.86 12.13 13.80
C LEU A 104 -21.80 11.25 14.47
N ARG A 105 -21.11 11.76 15.50
CA ARG A 105 -20.19 10.97 16.33
C ARG A 105 -20.96 10.05 17.27
N ASP A 106 -22.13 10.47 17.75
CA ASP A 106 -22.90 9.75 18.77
C ASP A 106 -23.88 8.70 18.18
N GLN A 107 -24.22 8.79 16.90
CA GLN A 107 -25.07 7.79 16.20
C GLN A 107 -24.29 6.53 15.74
N GLY A 108 -23.02 6.39 16.10
CA GLY A 108 -22.11 5.31 15.66
C GLY A 108 -22.35 3.91 16.26
N LYS A 109 -23.54 3.63 16.80
CA LYS A 109 -23.94 2.30 17.31
C LYS A 109 -25.14 1.72 16.52
N GLY A 110 -25.36 2.18 15.29
CA GLY A 110 -26.33 1.60 14.35
C GLY A 110 -25.77 0.36 13.64
N GLN A 111 -26.65 -0.59 13.32
CA GLN A 111 -26.37 -1.98 12.92
C GLN A 111 -25.73 -2.20 11.53
N GLY A 112 -25.25 -1.18 10.82
CA GLY A 112 -24.30 -1.34 9.71
C GLY A 112 -22.94 -0.78 10.08
N GLY A 113 -22.02 -1.69 10.43
CA GLY A 113 -20.67 -1.33 10.87
C GLY A 113 -19.92 -0.47 9.84
N ALA A 114 -19.04 0.42 10.33
CA ALA A 114 -18.08 1.11 9.47
C ALA A 114 -17.28 0.06 8.68
N VAL A 115 -17.11 0.24 7.37
CA VAL A 115 -16.34 -0.65 6.48
C VAL A 115 -14.83 -0.41 6.62
N PHE A 116 -14.45 0.85 6.64
CA PHE A 116 -13.12 1.38 6.85
C PHE A 116 -13.05 2.28 8.08
N SER A 117 -11.88 2.30 8.71
CA SER A 117 -11.51 3.32 9.68
C SER A 117 -10.09 3.81 9.38
N ARG A 118 -9.74 4.98 9.89
CA ARG A 118 -8.42 5.58 9.69
C ARG A 118 -7.62 5.52 10.97
N SER A 119 -6.37 5.07 10.86
CA SER A 119 -5.40 5.15 11.94
C SER A 119 -4.19 5.97 11.51
N ASP A 120 -3.72 6.82 12.41
CA ASP A 120 -2.49 7.56 12.21
C ASP A 120 -1.31 6.76 12.73
N VAL A 121 -0.45 6.32 11.81
CA VAL A 121 0.80 5.62 12.08
C VAL A 121 1.82 6.53 12.76
N GLY A 122 1.67 7.84 12.60
CA GLY A 122 2.61 8.85 13.07
C GLY A 122 3.94 8.83 12.32
N VAL A 123 3.97 8.27 11.11
CA VAL A 123 5.10 8.36 10.18
C VAL A 123 4.65 9.28 9.05
N HIS A 124 5.42 10.34 8.79
CA HIS A 124 5.09 11.30 7.73
C HIS A 124 5.02 10.62 6.37
N GLY A 125 4.05 11.01 5.54
CA GLY A 125 3.83 10.39 4.24
C GLY A 125 3.32 8.94 4.29
N THR A 126 2.86 8.43 5.44
CA THR A 126 2.25 7.10 5.53
C THR A 126 0.95 7.15 6.31
N ILE A 127 -0.10 6.55 5.75
CA ILE A 127 -1.42 6.44 6.38
C ILE A 127 -1.84 4.97 6.44
N PHE A 128 -2.66 4.63 7.45
CA PHE A 128 -3.28 3.31 7.53
C PHE A 128 -4.79 3.43 7.43
N ILE A 129 -5.37 2.69 6.49
CA ILE A 129 -6.81 2.53 6.33
C ILE A 129 -7.14 1.12 6.77
N LYS A 130 -7.71 1.01 7.97
CA LYS A 130 -8.12 -0.25 8.58
C LYS A 130 -9.41 -0.75 7.92
N PHE A 131 -9.48 -2.06 7.69
CA PHE A 131 -10.68 -2.74 7.23
C PHE A 131 -11.36 -3.33 8.46
N GLU A 132 -12.62 -3.00 8.67
CA GLU A 132 -13.40 -3.43 9.84
C GLU A 132 -14.19 -4.70 9.57
N ARG A 133 -14.37 -5.08 8.29
CA ARG A 133 -15.07 -6.29 7.91
C ARG A 133 -14.09 -7.39 7.50
N ASP A 134 -14.36 -8.62 7.93
CA ASP A 134 -13.51 -9.77 7.67
C ASP A 134 -13.72 -10.39 6.28
N ASP A 135 -14.88 -10.15 5.67
CA ASP A 135 -15.25 -10.61 4.33
C ASP A 135 -14.51 -9.86 3.21
N LEU A 136 -13.94 -8.69 3.52
CA LEU A 136 -13.08 -7.94 2.62
C LEU A 136 -11.61 -8.33 2.83
N ASP A 137 -11.04 -8.94 1.81
CA ASP A 137 -9.60 -9.20 1.74
C ASP A 137 -8.85 -7.97 1.19
N PRO A 138 -7.99 -7.30 1.99
CA PRO A 138 -7.26 -6.12 1.54
C PRO A 138 -6.36 -6.40 0.33
N ALA A 139 -5.79 -7.60 0.23
CA ALA A 139 -4.93 -7.95 -0.89
C ALA A 139 -5.70 -8.03 -2.20
N LYS A 140 -6.94 -8.55 -2.17
CA LYS A 140 -7.81 -8.61 -3.35
C LYS A 140 -8.23 -7.22 -3.81
N VAL A 141 -8.72 -6.38 -2.89
CA VAL A 141 -9.14 -4.99 -3.21
C VAL A 141 -8.02 -4.21 -3.90
N VAL A 142 -6.81 -4.28 -3.37
CA VAL A 142 -5.67 -3.54 -3.92
C VAL A 142 -5.18 -4.16 -5.24
N THR A 143 -5.21 -5.49 -5.35
CA THR A 143 -4.81 -6.18 -6.59
C THR A 143 -5.73 -5.77 -7.75
N GLU A 144 -7.05 -5.75 -7.54
CA GLU A 144 -8.03 -5.27 -8.53
C GLU A 144 -7.81 -3.80 -8.90
N LEU A 145 -7.52 -2.93 -7.92
CA LEU A 145 -7.15 -1.54 -8.18
C LEU A 145 -5.94 -1.43 -9.10
N LEU A 146 -4.88 -2.21 -8.85
CA LEU A 146 -3.66 -2.15 -9.64
C LEU A 146 -3.83 -2.80 -11.01
N ASP A 147 -4.67 -3.84 -11.13
CA ASP A 147 -5.03 -4.41 -12.43
C ASP A 147 -5.81 -3.40 -13.29
N ASP A 148 -6.78 -2.66 -12.73
CA ASP A 148 -7.48 -1.58 -13.44
C ASP A 148 -6.51 -0.50 -13.92
N VAL A 149 -5.56 -0.08 -13.07
CA VAL A 149 -4.52 0.91 -13.45
C VAL A 149 -3.66 0.38 -14.59
N ARG A 150 -3.26 -0.90 -14.53
CA ARG A 150 -2.44 -1.55 -15.55
C ARG A 150 -3.17 -1.66 -16.89
N GLU A 151 -4.47 -1.97 -16.86
CA GLU A 151 -5.30 -2.14 -18.05
C GLU A 151 -5.70 -0.80 -18.68
N THR A 152 -6.02 0.20 -17.86
CA THR A 152 -6.44 1.53 -18.33
C THR A 152 -5.25 2.40 -18.71
N GLY A 153 -4.10 2.22 -18.05
CA GLY A 153 -2.93 3.09 -18.18
C GLY A 153 -3.16 4.49 -17.59
N LEU A 154 -4.15 4.65 -16.72
CA LEU A 154 -4.48 5.92 -16.08
C LEU A 154 -4.02 5.92 -14.62
N SER A 155 -3.26 6.95 -14.24
CA SER A 155 -2.87 7.14 -12.85
C SER A 155 -4.12 7.52 -12.05
N ARG A 156 -4.73 6.53 -11.38
CA ARG A 156 -5.97 6.67 -10.60
C ARG A 156 -5.82 7.55 -9.35
N SER A 157 -4.60 7.95 -9.00
CA SER A 157 -4.28 8.84 -7.89
C SER A 157 -3.13 9.77 -8.26
N ARG A 158 -3.14 10.99 -7.72
CA ARG A 158 -2.03 11.94 -7.80
C ARG A 158 -1.15 11.88 -6.55
N TYR A 159 -1.75 11.62 -5.38
CA TYR A 159 -1.08 11.74 -4.09
C TYR A 159 -0.63 10.40 -3.49
N ALA A 160 -1.39 9.33 -3.71
CA ALA A 160 -1.03 8.01 -3.25
C ALA A 160 0.01 7.38 -4.18
N VAL A 161 1.07 6.85 -3.59
CA VAL A 161 2.20 6.24 -4.31
C VAL A 161 2.13 4.72 -4.22
N ARG A 162 1.99 4.15 -3.02
CA ARG A 162 1.89 2.70 -2.84
C ARG A 162 0.69 2.35 -2.00
N PHE A 163 -0.01 1.28 -2.40
CA PHE A 163 -1.07 0.66 -1.61
C PHE A 163 -0.55 -0.70 -1.16
N ILE A 164 -0.04 -0.81 0.05
CA ILE A 164 0.52 -2.05 0.59
C ILE A 164 -0.58 -2.72 1.42
N PRO A 165 -1.14 -3.86 0.98
CA PRO A 165 -2.10 -4.58 1.80
C PRO A 165 -1.48 -5.02 3.12
N VAL A 166 -2.29 -5.13 4.15
CA VAL A 166 -1.93 -5.64 5.47
C VAL A 166 -2.99 -6.65 5.89
N HIS A 167 -2.57 -7.90 6.05
CA HIS A 167 -3.46 -8.96 6.52
C HIS A 167 -3.51 -9.02 8.05
N ASP A 168 -2.36 -8.78 8.69
CA ASP A 168 -2.23 -8.80 10.13
C ASP A 168 -1.11 -7.84 10.58
N SER A 169 -1.15 -7.43 11.84
CA SER A 169 -0.19 -6.53 12.48
C SER A 169 0.18 -7.02 13.88
N CYS A 170 1.41 -6.77 14.30
CA CYS A 170 1.90 -7.09 15.63
C CYS A 170 2.86 -6.02 16.15
N TYR A 171 3.36 -6.18 17.38
CA TYR A 171 4.44 -5.35 17.86
C TYR A 171 5.73 -5.68 17.08
N ALA A 172 6.61 -4.69 16.88
CA ALA A 172 7.84 -4.84 16.11
C ALA A 172 8.92 -5.64 16.86
N LYS A 173 8.67 -6.94 17.02
CA LYS A 173 9.64 -7.95 17.48
C LYS A 173 9.72 -9.09 16.47
N PRO A 174 10.93 -9.61 16.16
CA PRO A 174 11.10 -10.72 15.24
C PRO A 174 10.24 -11.95 15.56
N ALA A 175 10.20 -12.37 16.84
CA ALA A 175 9.45 -13.55 17.25
C ALA A 175 7.93 -13.39 17.09
N GLU A 176 7.39 -12.20 17.37
CA GLU A 176 5.97 -11.91 17.14
C GLU A 176 5.65 -11.87 15.65
N ALA A 177 6.55 -11.29 14.84
CA ALA A 177 6.41 -11.26 13.39
C ALA A 177 6.43 -12.68 12.79
N ALA A 178 7.32 -13.56 13.26
CA ALA A 178 7.35 -14.96 12.86
C ALA A 178 6.03 -15.68 13.19
N ALA A 179 5.55 -15.59 14.43
CA ALA A 179 4.28 -16.21 14.84
C ALA A 179 3.06 -15.70 14.04
N MET A 180 3.05 -14.41 13.68
CA MET A 180 2.03 -13.82 12.81
C MET A 180 2.14 -14.38 11.39
N CYS A 181 3.34 -14.44 10.82
CA CYS A 181 3.58 -14.93 9.46
C CYS A 181 3.27 -16.42 9.33
N GLU A 182 3.58 -17.23 10.34
CA GLU A 182 3.25 -18.66 10.37
C GLU A 182 1.73 -18.88 10.25
N LYS A 183 0.93 -18.09 10.99
CA LYS A 183 -0.54 -18.16 10.92
C LYS A 183 -1.05 -17.72 9.55
N LEU A 184 -0.51 -16.61 9.04
CA LEU A 184 -0.89 -16.08 7.74
C LEU A 184 -0.56 -17.08 6.61
N ALA A 185 0.61 -17.71 6.69
CA ALA A 185 1.03 -18.76 5.76
C ALA A 185 0.06 -19.94 5.79
N LYS A 186 -0.29 -20.45 6.98
CA LYS A 186 -1.25 -21.57 7.13
C LYS A 186 -2.64 -21.25 6.58
N GLU A 187 -3.10 -20.00 6.71
CA GLU A 187 -4.43 -19.58 6.25
C GLU A 187 -4.48 -19.35 4.73
N LYS A 188 -3.45 -18.70 4.17
CA LYS A 188 -3.50 -18.11 2.82
C LYS A 188 -2.70 -18.89 1.78
N LEU A 189 -1.68 -19.64 2.17
CA LEU A 189 -0.91 -20.45 1.23
C LEU A 189 -1.66 -21.75 0.92
N PRO A 190 -1.71 -22.16 -0.36
CA PRO A 190 -2.23 -23.47 -0.69
C PRO A 190 -1.36 -24.57 -0.06
N PRO A 191 -1.97 -25.72 0.31
CA PRO A 191 -1.22 -26.84 0.86
C PRO A 191 -0.18 -27.30 -0.17
N ALA A 192 1.07 -27.37 0.25
CA ALA A 192 2.19 -27.85 -0.55
C ALA A 192 2.67 -29.20 0.00
N LYS A 193 2.99 -30.13 -0.90
CA LYS A 193 3.56 -31.43 -0.53
C LYS A 193 5.04 -31.23 -0.21
N GLU A 194 5.47 -31.68 0.97
CA GLU A 194 6.89 -31.58 1.36
C GLU A 194 7.78 -32.46 0.46
N ASP A 195 7.26 -33.62 0.04
CA ASP A 195 7.96 -34.60 -0.78
C ASP A 195 7.90 -34.33 -2.29
N ALA A 196 7.33 -33.20 -2.72
CA ALA A 196 7.33 -32.85 -4.15
C ALA A 196 8.76 -32.61 -4.67
N GLU A 197 8.97 -32.79 -5.97
CA GLU A 197 10.24 -32.40 -6.58
C GLU A 197 10.45 -30.89 -6.45
N ASP A 198 11.71 -30.49 -6.36
CA ASP A 198 12.12 -29.10 -6.17
C ASP A 198 11.70 -28.15 -7.29
N SER A 199 11.41 -28.68 -8.48
CA SER A 199 10.86 -27.98 -9.65
C SER A 199 9.36 -27.70 -9.53
N GLU A 200 8.64 -28.50 -8.74
CA GLU A 200 7.19 -28.44 -8.57
C GLU A 200 6.78 -27.68 -7.30
N LYS A 201 7.73 -27.44 -6.38
CA LYS A 201 7.47 -26.69 -5.14
C LYS A 201 7.13 -25.23 -5.45
N PRO A 202 6.00 -24.71 -4.92
CA PRO A 202 5.70 -23.29 -5.02
C PRO A 202 6.79 -22.46 -4.34
N THR A 203 7.04 -21.29 -4.90
CA THR A 203 8.15 -20.45 -4.47
C THR A 203 7.70 -19.22 -3.69
N PHE A 204 8.54 -18.75 -2.78
CA PHE A 204 8.29 -17.52 -2.04
C PHE A 204 9.53 -16.66 -1.84
N ALA A 205 9.32 -15.37 -1.58
CA ALA A 205 10.35 -14.45 -1.08
C ALA A 205 9.84 -13.66 0.12
N ILE A 206 10.75 -13.27 0.99
CA ILE A 206 10.48 -12.35 2.10
C ILE A 206 11.03 -10.97 1.74
N VAL A 207 10.16 -9.97 1.72
CA VAL A 207 10.52 -8.57 1.50
C VAL A 207 10.34 -7.81 2.80
N PHE A 208 11.46 -7.47 3.43
CA PHE A 208 11.48 -6.62 4.61
C PHE A 208 11.69 -5.16 4.24
N ARG A 209 10.85 -4.29 4.81
CA ARG A 209 10.95 -2.83 4.73
C ARG A 209 10.85 -2.25 6.13
N LYS A 210 11.63 -1.20 6.39
CA LYS A 210 11.52 -0.44 7.63
C LYS A 210 11.45 1.05 7.36
N SER A 211 10.63 1.74 8.14
CA SER A 211 10.59 3.19 8.19
C SER A 211 10.57 3.65 9.64
N ASN A 212 11.33 4.70 9.96
CA ASN A 212 11.33 5.32 11.28
C ASN A 212 11.48 4.31 12.45
N SER A 213 12.38 3.33 12.28
CA SER A 213 12.68 2.29 13.29
C SER A 213 14.17 1.93 13.21
N SER A 214 14.92 2.24 14.27
CA SER A 214 16.36 1.92 14.37
C SER A 214 16.61 0.50 14.85
N MET A 215 15.77 0.00 15.76
CA MET A 215 15.95 -1.29 16.44
C MET A 215 15.51 -2.50 15.61
N ALA A 216 14.86 -2.29 14.46
CA ALA A 216 14.41 -3.38 13.59
C ALA A 216 15.54 -3.76 12.61
N HIS A 217 16.29 -4.80 12.94
CA HIS A 217 17.34 -5.36 12.10
C HIS A 217 16.76 -6.35 11.09
N ARG A 218 17.01 -6.11 9.80
CA ARG A 218 16.42 -6.86 8.70
C ARG A 218 16.66 -8.37 8.79
N GLU A 219 17.88 -8.77 9.13
CA GLU A 219 18.26 -10.18 9.15
C GLU A 219 17.50 -11.00 10.20
N ASP A 220 17.28 -10.42 11.38
CA ASP A 220 16.61 -11.11 12.48
C ASP A 220 15.17 -11.48 12.12
N TYR A 221 14.47 -10.56 11.46
CA TYR A 221 13.11 -10.81 10.97
C TYR A 221 13.10 -11.85 9.85
N ILE A 222 14.02 -11.74 8.88
CA ILE A 222 14.04 -12.67 7.75
C ILE A 222 14.37 -14.09 8.20
N LYS A 223 15.38 -14.27 9.08
CA LYS A 223 15.78 -15.58 9.60
C LYS A 223 14.61 -16.24 10.34
N GLN A 224 14.05 -15.56 11.35
CA GLN A 224 12.97 -16.13 12.16
C GLN A 224 11.69 -16.38 11.36
N VAL A 225 11.36 -15.50 10.41
CA VAL A 225 10.18 -15.70 9.57
C VAL A 225 10.41 -16.83 8.57
N ALA A 226 11.60 -16.97 7.99
CA ALA A 226 11.91 -18.08 7.09
C ALA A 226 11.82 -19.44 7.79
N ASP A 227 12.26 -19.54 9.05
CA ASP A 227 12.24 -20.78 9.84
C ASP A 227 10.81 -21.31 10.09
N VAL A 228 9.81 -20.43 10.13
CA VAL A 228 8.40 -20.79 10.37
C VAL A 228 7.57 -20.94 9.08
N MET A 229 8.17 -20.70 7.91
CA MET A 229 7.46 -20.90 6.64
C MET A 229 7.27 -22.40 6.35
N PRO A 230 6.19 -22.80 5.67
CA PRO A 230 5.94 -24.22 5.40
C PRO A 230 7.05 -24.85 4.54
N LYS A 231 7.53 -26.03 4.93
CA LYS A 231 8.68 -26.72 4.28
C LYS A 231 8.45 -27.11 2.82
N GLY A 232 7.18 -27.25 2.41
CA GLY A 232 6.80 -27.49 1.02
C GLY A 232 7.02 -26.29 0.08
N TYR A 233 7.47 -25.14 0.59
CA TYR A 233 7.76 -23.95 -0.19
C TYR A 233 9.26 -23.71 -0.35
N LYS A 234 9.67 -23.32 -1.55
CA LYS A 234 11.08 -23.02 -1.88
C LYS A 234 11.34 -21.52 -1.92
N VAL A 235 12.49 -21.09 -1.44
CA VAL A 235 12.88 -19.67 -1.52
C VAL A 235 13.32 -19.32 -2.94
N ASN A 236 12.74 -18.26 -3.53
CA ASN A 236 13.16 -17.68 -4.81
C ASN A 236 13.11 -16.15 -4.72
N LEU A 237 14.28 -15.50 -4.71
CA LEU A 237 14.36 -14.04 -4.54
C LEU A 237 14.16 -13.24 -5.84
N LYS A 238 14.14 -13.91 -7.00
CA LYS A 238 14.05 -13.25 -8.31
C LYS A 238 12.60 -13.19 -8.80
N ASN A 239 11.99 -14.37 -8.98
CA ASN A 239 10.65 -14.52 -9.52
C ASN A 239 9.82 -15.49 -8.65
N PRO A 240 9.46 -15.09 -7.41
CA PRO A 240 8.63 -15.91 -6.54
C PRO A 240 7.16 -15.90 -6.95
N ASP A 241 6.46 -17.01 -6.69
CA ASP A 241 4.99 -17.09 -6.80
C ASP A 241 4.31 -16.24 -5.73
N TRP A 242 4.89 -16.22 -4.53
CA TRP A 242 4.38 -15.50 -3.36
C TRP A 242 5.44 -14.58 -2.74
N VAL A 243 5.04 -13.39 -2.35
CA VAL A 243 5.89 -12.46 -1.61
C VAL A 243 5.27 -12.14 -0.26
N LEU A 244 5.98 -12.49 0.81
CA LEU A 244 5.65 -12.08 2.16
C LEU A 244 6.32 -10.72 2.43
N VAL A 245 5.53 -9.67 2.46
CA VAL A 245 5.97 -8.31 2.76
C VAL A 245 5.85 -8.08 4.27
N LEU A 246 6.96 -7.66 4.87
CA LEU A 246 7.05 -7.19 6.25
C LEU A 246 7.37 -5.70 6.25
N GLU A 247 6.44 -4.88 6.73
CA GLU A 247 6.63 -3.44 6.85
C GLU A 247 6.71 -3.08 8.35
N VAL A 248 7.90 -2.70 8.81
CA VAL A 248 8.13 -2.26 10.19
C VAL A 248 8.15 -0.75 10.25
N MET A 249 7.32 -0.18 11.11
CA MET A 249 7.18 1.26 11.30
C MET A 249 7.06 1.58 12.78
N LYS A 250 8.04 2.33 13.31
CA LYS A 250 8.21 2.55 14.74
C LYS A 250 8.21 1.22 15.51
N ALA A 251 7.17 0.97 16.31
CA ALA A 251 6.98 -0.18 17.17
C ALA A 251 5.93 -1.17 16.62
N THR A 252 5.48 -1.01 15.37
CA THR A 252 4.51 -1.90 14.73
C THR A 252 5.16 -2.63 13.56
N CYS A 253 4.86 -3.91 13.41
CA CYS A 253 5.14 -4.71 12.23
C CYS A 253 3.82 -5.07 11.54
N CYS A 254 3.73 -4.87 10.23
CA CYS A 254 2.60 -5.26 9.40
C CYS A 254 3.05 -6.33 8.40
N ALA A 255 2.23 -7.36 8.21
CA ALA A 255 2.53 -8.43 7.27
C ALA A 255 1.45 -8.57 6.19
N ALA A 256 1.89 -8.89 4.97
CA ALA A 256 1.00 -9.34 3.93
C ALA A 256 1.65 -10.34 2.99
N LEU A 257 0.83 -11.31 2.57
CA LEU A 257 1.21 -12.33 1.60
C LEU A 257 0.58 -11.98 0.25
N LEU A 258 1.41 -11.73 -0.76
CA LEU A 258 0.98 -11.12 -2.02
C LEU A 258 1.43 -11.97 -3.22
N LYS A 259 0.57 -12.07 -4.24
CA LYS A 259 0.94 -12.60 -5.57
C LYS A 259 1.32 -11.44 -6.49
N ARG A 260 2.03 -11.76 -7.59
CA ARG A 260 2.33 -10.81 -8.66
C ARG A 260 3.01 -9.52 -8.17
N TYR A 261 3.77 -9.61 -7.07
CA TYR A 261 4.32 -8.43 -6.38
C TYR A 261 5.21 -7.58 -7.27
N TYR A 262 6.12 -8.20 -8.03
CA TYR A 262 7.03 -7.50 -8.93
C TYR A 262 6.36 -7.05 -10.22
N GLU A 263 5.42 -7.86 -10.73
CA GLU A 263 4.58 -7.56 -11.90
C GLU A 263 3.72 -6.31 -11.65
N LEU A 264 3.11 -6.21 -10.46
CA LEU A 264 2.32 -5.05 -10.00
C LEU A 264 3.21 -3.94 -9.41
N GLY A 265 4.44 -3.79 -9.91
CA GLY A 265 5.30 -2.64 -9.59
C GLY A 265 5.63 -2.50 -8.10
N LYS A 266 5.72 -3.59 -7.35
CA LYS A 266 5.88 -3.59 -5.88
C LYS A 266 4.76 -2.82 -5.17
N PHE A 267 3.55 -2.92 -5.73
CA PHE A 267 2.34 -2.23 -5.29
C PHE A 267 2.43 -0.70 -5.33
N ASN A 268 3.27 -0.16 -6.23
CA ASN A 268 3.32 1.26 -6.54
C ASN A 268 2.40 1.57 -7.73
N ILE A 269 1.38 2.39 -7.50
CA ILE A 269 0.36 2.71 -8.50
C ILE A 269 0.94 3.49 -9.69
N GLN A 270 1.91 4.37 -9.44
CA GLN A 270 2.56 5.17 -10.48
C GLN A 270 3.44 4.27 -11.35
N THR A 271 4.23 3.40 -10.72
CA THR A 271 5.07 2.43 -11.44
C THR A 271 4.24 1.46 -12.30
N VAL A 272 3.07 1.03 -11.81
CA VAL A 272 2.16 0.19 -12.60
C VAL A 272 1.59 0.95 -13.79
N CYS A 273 1.21 2.22 -13.60
CA CYS A 273 0.73 3.08 -14.66
C CYS A 273 1.78 3.30 -15.76
N GLU A 274 3.02 3.62 -15.37
CA GLU A 274 4.16 3.84 -16.27
C GLU A 274 4.51 2.60 -17.10
N ARG A 275 4.36 1.40 -16.51
CA ARG A 275 4.63 0.12 -17.17
C ARG A 275 3.43 -0.43 -17.95
N SER A 276 2.30 0.28 -17.95
CA SER A 276 1.10 -0.20 -18.62
C SER A 276 1.35 -0.34 -20.14
N PRO A 277 0.82 -1.39 -20.79
CA PRO A 277 0.96 -1.56 -22.23
C PRO A 277 0.42 -0.38 -23.06
N LYS A 278 -0.55 0.37 -22.50
CA LYS A 278 -1.10 1.57 -23.14
C LYS A 278 -0.21 2.79 -22.98
N ALA A 279 0.44 2.99 -21.83
CA ALA A 279 1.42 4.06 -21.64
C ALA A 279 2.65 3.88 -22.55
N ALA A 280 3.10 2.64 -22.74
CA ALA A 280 4.17 2.32 -23.68
C ALA A 280 3.81 2.71 -25.14
N LYS A 281 2.59 2.41 -25.58
CA LYS A 281 2.10 2.82 -26.91
C LYS A 281 1.93 4.33 -27.06
N ALA A 282 1.50 5.03 -26.01
CA ALA A 282 1.37 6.49 -26.03
C ALA A 282 2.74 7.20 -26.10
N ALA A 283 3.76 6.66 -25.44
CA ALA A 283 5.13 7.19 -25.47
C ALA A 283 5.84 6.99 -26.82
N GLU A 284 5.44 5.99 -27.62
CA GLU A 284 5.96 5.79 -28.97
C GLU A 284 5.36 6.77 -30.00
N VAL A 285 4.13 7.25 -29.79
CA VAL A 285 3.47 8.21 -30.69
C VAL A 285 4.07 9.62 -30.56
N ASP A 286 4.68 9.95 -29.43
CA ASP A 286 5.32 11.26 -29.17
C ASP A 286 6.76 11.36 -29.70
N LYS A 287 7.30 10.29 -30.31
CA LYS A 287 8.65 10.25 -30.91
C LYS A 287 8.60 10.19 -32.45
N GLN A 288 7.93 11.15 -33.09
CA GLN A 288 8.21 11.45 -34.51
C GLN A 288 9.17 12.66 -34.63
N PRO A 289 10.20 12.58 -35.49
CA PRO A 289 11.30 13.55 -35.52
C PRO A 289 10.87 14.90 -36.12
N GLN A 290 10.99 15.97 -35.33
CA GLN A 290 10.93 17.33 -35.86
C GLN A 290 12.12 17.58 -36.79
N ALA A 291 11.81 17.88 -38.05
CA ALA A 291 12.75 18.28 -39.07
C ALA A 291 13.48 19.58 -38.70
N GLN A 292 14.79 19.60 -38.94
CA GLN A 292 15.67 20.75 -38.76
C GLN A 292 15.25 21.92 -39.69
N PRO A 293 15.32 23.19 -39.25
CA PRO A 293 15.23 24.32 -40.15
C PRO A 293 16.60 24.64 -40.81
N PRO A 294 16.62 25.14 -42.06
CA PRO A 294 17.82 25.30 -42.88
C PRO A 294 18.63 26.57 -42.55
N GLN A 295 19.94 26.50 -42.79
CA GLN A 295 20.89 27.62 -42.72
C GLN A 295 20.94 28.41 -44.05
N SER A 296 21.08 29.75 -43.97
CA SER A 296 21.71 30.59 -45.01
C SER A 296 22.25 31.90 -44.40
N THR A 297 23.57 31.98 -44.20
CA THR A 297 24.59 32.84 -44.87
C THR A 297 24.67 34.35 -44.54
N THR A 298 25.85 34.73 -44.02
CA THR A 298 26.75 35.89 -44.36
C THR A 298 26.34 37.30 -43.89
N ASP A 299 27.19 38.18 -43.31
CA ASP A 299 28.66 38.41 -43.39
C ASP A 299 29.24 39.22 -42.18
N VAL A 300 30.53 38.98 -41.88
CA VAL A 300 31.68 39.89 -41.55
C VAL A 300 31.45 41.07 -40.56
N GLU A 301 32.17 41.22 -39.44
CA GLU A 301 33.53 41.82 -39.37
C GLU A 301 34.25 41.62 -38.00
N LYS A 302 35.59 41.65 -38.08
CA LYS A 302 36.66 41.47 -37.08
C LYS A 302 36.61 42.45 -35.88
N THR A 303 37.19 42.04 -34.73
CA THR A 303 38.49 42.55 -34.21
C THR A 303 38.85 41.95 -32.84
N GLN A 304 40.14 41.63 -32.66
CA GLN A 304 40.86 41.15 -31.45
C GLN A 304 40.75 42.19 -30.29
N VAL A 305 41.10 42.00 -29.01
CA VAL A 305 42.18 41.29 -28.30
C VAL A 305 41.81 41.33 -26.80
N GLY A 306 42.34 40.41 -25.96
CA GLY A 306 42.53 40.69 -24.53
C GLY A 306 42.26 39.53 -23.58
N ALA A 307 43.32 39.00 -22.97
CA ALA A 307 43.31 37.94 -21.96
C ALA A 307 42.88 38.46 -20.57
N ALA A 308 42.19 37.63 -19.78
CA ALA A 308 42.41 37.43 -18.33
C ALA A 308 41.49 36.32 -17.77
N GLN A 309 42.02 35.63 -16.76
CA GLN A 309 41.56 34.42 -16.07
C GLN A 309 40.34 34.62 -15.16
N SER A 310 39.58 33.55 -14.89
CA SER A 310 39.07 33.10 -13.56
C SER A 310 38.05 31.96 -13.80
N THR A 311 38.41 30.70 -13.52
CA THR A 311 38.21 29.91 -12.29
C THR A 311 36.82 29.28 -12.14
N GLU A 312 36.87 27.97 -11.85
CA GLU A 312 35.88 27.13 -11.15
C GLU A 312 34.59 26.75 -11.89
N ALA A 313 34.01 25.58 -11.69
CA ALA A 313 34.44 24.26 -11.26
C ALA A 313 33.15 23.44 -11.39
N SER A 314 33.17 22.44 -12.24
CA SER A 314 32.11 21.46 -12.42
C SER A 314 32.20 20.43 -11.29
N GLU A 315 31.17 20.36 -10.43
CA GLU A 315 31.02 19.24 -9.49
C GLU A 315 30.07 18.19 -10.08
N LYS A 316 30.61 16.98 -10.16
CA LYS A 316 29.99 15.77 -10.68
C LYS A 316 29.17 15.07 -9.61
N VAL A 317 28.15 14.40 -10.12
CA VAL A 317 27.31 13.39 -9.48
C VAL A 317 28.16 12.18 -9.07
N GLU A 318 28.06 11.77 -7.80
CA GLU A 318 28.60 10.51 -7.29
C GLU A 318 27.45 9.58 -6.90
N ASN A 319 27.41 8.42 -7.57
CA ASN A 319 26.60 7.25 -7.26
C ASN A 319 27.43 6.35 -6.34
N ASP A 320 26.84 5.89 -5.25
CA ASP A 320 27.47 4.93 -4.33
C ASP A 320 26.82 3.54 -4.52
N GLU A 321 27.57 2.63 -5.15
CA GLU A 321 27.30 1.18 -5.16
C GLU A 321 28.31 0.50 -4.23
N ASP A 322 27.76 -0.16 -3.21
CA ASP A 322 28.47 -0.85 -2.13
C ASP A 322 28.80 -2.32 -2.52
N LYS A 323 30.05 -2.75 -2.28
CA LYS A 323 30.49 -4.15 -2.26
C LYS A 323 31.71 -4.33 -1.32
N PRO A 324 31.90 -5.55 -0.80
CA PRO A 324 32.23 -5.79 0.61
C PRO A 324 33.72 -5.95 0.91
N GLU A 325 34.12 -5.53 2.12
CA GLU A 325 35.43 -5.82 2.69
C GLU A 325 35.52 -7.26 3.24
N VAL A 326 36.65 -7.88 2.95
CA VAL A 326 37.03 -9.24 3.30
C VAL A 326 38.02 -9.15 4.46
N ASP A 327 37.67 -9.75 5.59
CA ASP A 327 38.54 -9.87 6.76
C ASP A 327 39.47 -11.07 6.61
N ASN A 328 40.78 -10.86 6.75
CA ASN A 328 41.74 -11.93 7.03
C ASN A 328 43.06 -11.38 7.57
N SER A 329 43.41 -11.69 8.82
CA SER A 329 44.71 -12.26 9.17
C SER A 329 44.79 -12.73 10.64
N GLU A 330 44.92 -14.05 10.83
CA GLU A 330 45.54 -14.68 12.01
C GLU A 330 47.06 -14.49 12.01
N LYS A 331 47.68 -14.32 13.20
CA LYS A 331 48.61 -15.29 13.85
C LYS A 331 49.30 -14.68 15.09
N VAL A 332 49.09 -15.28 16.27
CA VAL A 332 49.99 -16.19 17.03
C VAL A 332 51.05 -15.48 17.88
N GLY A 333 51.01 -15.77 19.20
CA GLY A 333 52.09 -15.54 20.16
C GLY A 333 51.77 -16.16 21.52
N GLU A 334 52.31 -17.35 21.77
CA GLU A 334 52.25 -18.14 23.01
C GLU A 334 53.18 -17.60 24.14
N LYS A 335 52.94 -18.12 25.37
CA LYS A 335 53.75 -18.12 26.63
C LYS A 335 53.61 -16.87 27.52
N GLN A 336 53.49 -16.96 28.87
CA GLN A 336 53.96 -17.98 29.81
C GLN A 336 53.25 -17.84 31.18
N GLU A 337 53.13 -18.96 31.92
CA GLU A 337 52.78 -19.04 33.35
C GLU A 337 53.74 -18.24 34.25
N ASN A 338 53.24 -17.68 35.35
CA ASN A 338 53.78 -17.96 36.69
C ASN A 338 52.87 -17.46 37.83
N ALA A 339 52.89 -18.24 38.90
CA ALA A 339 52.18 -18.09 40.17
C ALA A 339 52.91 -17.16 41.17
N ALA A 340 52.14 -16.57 42.10
CA ALA A 340 52.45 -16.16 43.50
C ALA A 340 51.26 -15.29 43.97
N GLU A 341 50.36 -15.74 44.84
CA GLU A 341 50.48 -15.77 46.32
C GLU A 341 50.72 -14.37 46.93
N GLU A 342 49.63 -13.68 47.30
CA GLU A 342 49.29 -13.27 48.67
C GLU A 342 47.85 -12.72 48.74
#